data_AF-A0A0M0J727-F1
#
_entry.id   AF-A0A0M0J727-F1
#
_cell.length_a   1.000
_cell.length_b   1.000
_cell.length_c   1.000
_cell.angle_alpha   90.00
_cell.angle_beta   90.00
_cell.angle_gamma   90.00
#
_symmetry.space_group_name_H-M   'P 1'
#
loop_
_entity.id
_entity.type
_entity.pdbx_description
1 polymer ?
#
loop_
_entity_poly.entity_id
_entity_poly.type
_entity_poly.pdbx_seq_one_letter_code
_entity_poly.pdbx_strand_id
1 'polypeptide(L)'
;MVLGKVKAWYMKYWKVDKAQLRALGVDAIFTYGVLSNMNVAMLATLSWFVATKATGLSPLVAGQWKYFISTYVGFYVSLGAIIRPFRVALTFTVTPLYSLIVEKIRAFLPLRKRLPKVNRIVAIFIVSILFNVVGTFGLIALGASFAGLLTGVPPVPPGFSFGEWRAAEKPLDVMRQLKAMAKEAKGLAAN
;
A
#
# COMPACT_ATOMS: atom_id res chain seq x y z
N MET A 1 23.63 9.51 31.98
CA MET A 1 23.71 8.06 32.31
C MET A 1 22.76 7.18 31.47
N VAL A 2 21.55 7.66 31.10
CA VAL A 2 20.56 6.89 30.30
C VAL A 2 21.00 6.62 28.85
N LEU A 3 21.60 7.61 28.17
CA LEU A 3 22.09 7.45 26.79
C LEU A 3 23.14 6.33 26.63
N GLY A 4 24.00 6.11 27.62
CA GLY A 4 25.01 5.05 27.57
C GLY A 4 24.42 3.65 27.65
N LYS A 5 23.38 3.46 28.46
CA LYS A 5 22.66 2.18 28.58
C LYS A 5 21.83 1.87 27.34
N VAL A 6 21.19 2.89 26.74
CA VAL A 6 20.47 2.76 25.47
C VAL A 6 21.42 2.45 24.31
N LYS A 7 22.57 3.14 24.24
CA LYS A 7 23.62 2.86 23.25
C LYS A 7 24.21 1.46 23.42
N ALA A 8 24.47 1.01 24.64
CA ALA A 8 24.97 -0.34 24.93
C ALA A 8 23.94 -1.43 24.61
N TRP A 9 22.66 -1.19 24.92
CA TRP A 9 21.56 -2.08 24.55
C TRP A 9 21.41 -2.17 23.02
N TYR A 10 21.40 -1.02 22.34
CA TYR A 10 21.37 -0.96 20.88
C TYR A 10 22.56 -1.69 20.27
N MET A 11 23.80 -1.40 20.69
CA MET A 11 25.01 -2.07 20.17
C MET A 11 25.09 -3.57 20.50
N LYS A 12 24.41 -4.04 21.55
CA LYS A 12 24.34 -5.46 21.93
C LYS A 12 23.38 -6.25 21.03
N TYR A 13 22.25 -5.67 20.64
CA TYR A 13 21.21 -6.34 19.84
C TYR A 13 21.20 -5.94 18.35
N TRP A 14 21.90 -4.85 17.98
CA TRP A 14 22.03 -4.34 16.61
C TRP A 14 23.21 -4.95 15.83
N LYS A 15 23.86 -6.00 16.35
CA LYS A 15 24.91 -6.68 15.57
C LYS A 15 24.26 -7.49 14.43
N VAL A 16 23.80 -6.77 13.41
CA VAL A 16 23.43 -7.33 12.13
C VAL A 16 24.72 -7.82 11.50
N ASP A 17 24.90 -9.14 11.50
CA ASP A 17 26.09 -9.76 10.93
C ASP A 17 26.15 -9.41 9.43
N LYS A 18 27.27 -8.84 8.99
CA LYS A 18 27.48 -8.51 7.57
C LYS A 18 27.39 -9.76 6.69
N ALA A 19 27.71 -10.94 7.23
CA ALA A 19 27.52 -12.21 6.54
C ALA A 19 26.03 -12.56 6.39
N GLN A 20 25.21 -12.35 7.42
CA GLN A 20 23.76 -12.52 7.34
C GLN A 20 23.12 -11.52 6.37
N LEU A 21 23.53 -10.24 6.37
CA LEU A 21 23.08 -9.25 5.40
C LEU A 21 23.40 -9.64 3.95
N ARG A 22 24.61 -10.16 3.71
CA ARG A 22 25.02 -10.68 2.38
C ARG A 22 24.24 -11.93 1.99
N ALA A 23 23.90 -12.79 2.95
CA ALA A 23 23.12 -14.00 2.72
C ALA A 23 21.64 -13.70 2.42
N LEU A 24 21.08 -12.66 3.03
CA LEU A 24 19.70 -12.20 2.78
C LEU A 24 19.58 -11.45 1.44
N GLY A 25 20.62 -10.70 1.05
CA GLY A 25 20.83 -10.16 -0.30
C GLY A 25 19.57 -9.55 -0.96
N VAL A 26 19.26 -10.02 -2.17
CA VAL A 26 18.12 -9.55 -2.98
C VAL A 26 16.77 -9.89 -2.33
N ASP A 27 16.68 -10.99 -1.60
CA ASP A 27 15.43 -11.44 -0.99
C ASP A 27 14.94 -10.45 0.08
N ALA A 28 15.85 -9.78 0.80
CA ALA A 28 15.51 -8.73 1.76
C ALA A 28 14.87 -7.50 1.10
N ILE A 29 15.31 -7.12 -0.10
CA ILE A 29 14.74 -5.99 -0.86
C ILE A 29 13.29 -6.29 -1.22
N PHE A 30 13.03 -7.50 -1.74
CA PHE A 30 11.66 -7.90 -2.09
C PHE A 30 10.79 -8.11 -0.85
N THR A 31 11.35 -8.64 0.24
CA THR A 31 10.65 -8.75 1.53
C THR A 31 10.23 -7.39 2.06
N TYR A 32 11.10 -6.38 1.99
CA TYR A 32 10.76 -5.00 2.35
C TYR A 32 9.60 -4.47 1.50
N GLY A 33 9.63 -4.74 0.19
CA GLY A 33 8.53 -4.39 -0.72
C GLY A 33 7.19 -4.97 -0.27
N VAL A 34 7.17 -6.26 0.07
CA VAL A 34 5.97 -6.95 0.60
C VAL A 34 5.47 -6.29 1.87
N LEU A 35 6.35 -6.08 2.87
CA LEU A 35 5.95 -5.44 4.12
C LEU A 35 5.48 -3.99 3.93
N SER A 36 6.07 -3.28 2.97
CA SER A 36 5.67 -1.91 2.64
C SER A 36 4.27 -1.89 2.04
N ASN A 37 3.95 -2.83 1.16
CA ASN A 37 2.63 -2.97 0.58
C ASN A 37 1.57 -3.45 1.57
N MET A 38 1.93 -4.35 2.50
CA MET A 38 1.06 -4.70 3.62
C MET A 38 0.72 -3.48 4.46
N ASN A 39 1.71 -2.62 4.74
CA ASN A 39 1.46 -1.36 5.46
C ASN A 39 0.53 -0.43 4.68
N VAL A 40 0.71 -0.31 3.35
CA VAL A 40 -0.23 0.44 2.49
C VAL A 40 -1.64 -0.11 2.61
N ALA A 41 -1.82 -1.44 2.53
CA ALA A 41 -3.12 -2.08 2.64
C ALA A 41 -3.80 -1.86 4.01
N MET A 42 -3.03 -1.95 5.10
CA MET A 42 -3.54 -1.68 6.45
C MET A 42 -3.97 -0.22 6.62
N LEU A 43 -3.15 0.73 6.15
CA LEU A 43 -3.49 2.16 6.21
C LEU A 43 -4.71 2.46 5.33
N ALA A 44 -4.79 1.91 4.12
CA ALA A 44 -5.94 2.06 3.24
C ALA A 44 -7.22 1.50 3.88
N THR A 45 -7.14 0.35 4.54
CA THR A 45 -8.27 -0.25 5.29
C THR A 45 -8.72 0.65 6.44
N LEU A 46 -7.77 1.16 7.23
CA LEU A 46 -8.07 2.07 8.33
C LEU A 46 -8.72 3.37 7.83
N SER A 47 -8.20 3.94 6.75
CA SER A 47 -8.78 5.12 6.09
C SER A 47 -10.18 4.83 5.56
N TRP A 48 -10.39 3.64 5.01
CA TRP A 48 -11.70 3.23 4.51
C TRP A 48 -12.71 3.18 5.64
N PHE A 49 -12.34 2.54 6.76
CA PHE A 49 -13.18 2.48 7.96
C PHE A 49 -13.49 3.85 8.54
N VAL A 50 -12.48 4.72 8.69
CA VAL A 50 -12.68 6.07 9.22
C VAL A 50 -13.56 6.90 8.30
N ALA A 51 -13.33 6.82 6.97
CA ALA A 51 -14.13 7.56 6.00
C ALA A 51 -15.59 7.09 6.01
N THR A 52 -15.83 5.78 5.93
CA THR A 52 -17.18 5.19 5.98
C THR A 52 -17.91 5.49 7.28
N LYS A 53 -17.22 5.40 8.42
CA LYS A 53 -17.81 5.70 9.73
C LYS A 53 -18.17 7.17 9.89
N ALA A 54 -17.37 8.08 9.31
CA ALA A 54 -17.61 9.52 9.42
C ALA A 54 -18.75 10.00 8.49
N THR A 55 -18.85 9.46 7.29
CA THR A 55 -19.81 9.95 6.27
C THR A 55 -21.06 9.09 6.15
N GLY A 56 -21.04 7.86 6.65
CA GLY A 56 -22.07 6.85 6.39
C GLY A 56 -22.11 6.37 4.94
N LEU A 57 -21.11 6.74 4.12
CA LEU A 57 -21.07 6.45 2.68
C LEU A 57 -19.78 5.71 2.31
N SER A 58 -19.86 4.85 1.30
CA SER A 58 -18.67 4.23 0.73
C SER A 58 -17.77 5.30 0.09
N PRO A 59 -16.42 5.21 0.22
CA PRO A 59 -15.47 6.01 -0.54
C PRO A 59 -15.65 5.97 -2.06
N LEU A 60 -16.37 4.95 -2.56
CA LEU A 60 -16.69 4.78 -3.97
C LEU A 60 -17.97 5.52 -4.39
N VAL A 61 -18.66 6.21 -3.48
CA VAL A 61 -19.71 7.18 -3.85
C VAL A 61 -19.05 8.43 -4.42
N ALA A 62 -19.62 8.99 -5.49
CA ALA A 62 -19.09 10.18 -6.14
C ALA A 62 -18.88 11.34 -5.14
N GLY A 63 -17.70 11.94 -5.16
CA GLY A 63 -17.30 13.03 -4.27
C GLY A 63 -16.65 12.59 -2.95
N GLN A 64 -16.75 11.31 -2.58
CA GLN A 64 -16.17 10.79 -1.33
C GLN A 64 -14.70 10.35 -1.48
N TRP A 65 -14.23 10.16 -2.71
CA TRP A 65 -12.89 9.66 -2.98
C TRP A 65 -11.80 10.61 -2.46
N LYS A 66 -12.01 11.92 -2.61
CA LYS A 66 -11.09 12.95 -2.10
C LYS A 66 -10.96 12.90 -0.59
N TYR A 67 -12.08 12.71 0.11
CA TYR A 67 -12.08 12.59 1.57
C TYR A 67 -11.29 11.36 2.01
N PHE A 68 -11.56 10.19 1.41
CA PHE A 68 -10.81 8.97 1.67
C PHE A 68 -9.30 9.14 1.43
N ILE A 69 -8.89 9.71 0.30
CA ILE A 69 -7.47 9.96 0.01
C ILE A 69 -6.86 10.89 1.06
N SER A 70 -7.57 11.97 1.45
CA SER A 70 -7.06 12.90 2.45
C SER A 70 -6.80 12.21 3.81
N THR A 71 -7.73 11.35 4.24
CA THR A 71 -7.58 10.53 5.45
C THR A 71 -6.43 9.54 5.31
N TYR A 72 -6.28 8.90 4.15
CA TYR A 72 -5.17 8.01 3.86
C TYR A 72 -3.80 8.69 3.89
N VAL A 73 -3.66 9.85 3.24
CA VAL A 73 -2.43 10.62 3.28
C VAL A 73 -2.11 11.04 4.72
N GLY A 74 -3.12 11.46 5.49
CA GLY A 74 -2.97 11.78 6.91
C GLY A 74 -2.37 10.61 7.71
N PHE A 75 -2.93 9.40 7.58
CA PHE A 75 -2.38 8.22 8.26
C PHE A 75 -1.03 7.77 7.70
N TYR A 76 -0.80 7.92 6.40
CA TYR A 76 0.46 7.56 5.77
C TYR A 76 1.63 8.43 6.25
N VAL A 77 1.41 9.75 6.38
CA VAL A 77 2.42 10.69 6.86
C VAL A 77 2.65 10.56 8.36
N SER A 78 1.61 10.27 9.15
CA SER A 78 1.72 10.12 10.60
C SER A 78 2.17 8.71 11.00
N LEU A 79 1.24 7.75 11.05
CA LEU A 79 1.48 6.36 11.45
C LEU A 79 2.47 5.68 10.51
N GLY A 80 2.32 5.91 9.20
CA GLY A 80 3.19 5.32 8.20
C GLY A 80 4.65 5.77 8.27
N ALA A 81 4.95 6.94 8.86
CA ALA A 81 6.33 7.39 9.11
C ALA A 81 6.93 6.72 10.37
N ILE A 82 6.13 6.56 11.42
CA ILE A 82 6.53 5.93 12.68
C ILE A 82 6.83 4.44 12.49
N ILE A 83 6.06 3.75 11.62
CA ILE A 83 6.20 2.31 11.39
C ILE A 83 7.43 1.96 10.52
N ARG A 84 7.99 2.92 9.77
CA ARG A 84 9.12 2.66 8.85
C ARG A 84 10.32 1.97 9.49
N PRO A 85 10.88 2.44 10.63
CA PRO A 85 12.00 1.75 11.28
C PRO A 85 11.66 0.32 11.71
N PHE A 86 10.46 0.11 12.25
CA PHE A 86 9.98 -1.22 12.61
C PHE A 86 9.86 -2.14 11.40
N ARG A 87 9.40 -1.62 10.26
CA ARG A 87 9.31 -2.37 9.00
C ARG A 87 10.70 -2.80 8.49
N VAL A 88 11.70 -1.94 8.60
CA VAL A 88 13.08 -2.31 8.25
C VAL A 88 13.58 -3.43 9.17
N ALA A 89 13.35 -3.33 10.48
CA ALA A 89 13.70 -4.40 11.42
C ALA A 89 12.98 -5.72 11.11
N LEU A 90 11.67 -5.65 10.86
CA LEU A 90 10.83 -6.80 10.52
C LEU A 90 11.23 -7.44 9.18
N THR A 91 11.78 -6.66 8.25
CA THR A 91 12.29 -7.19 6.98
C THR A 91 13.36 -8.25 7.26
N PHE A 92 14.35 -7.94 8.11
CA PHE A 92 15.43 -8.87 8.39
C PHE A 92 14.95 -10.14 9.09
N THR A 93 13.92 -10.06 9.93
CA THR A 93 13.37 -11.23 10.63
C THR A 93 12.49 -12.10 9.72
N VAL A 94 11.76 -11.50 8.78
CA VAL A 94 10.82 -12.21 7.90
C VAL A 94 11.47 -12.69 6.59
N THR A 95 12.61 -12.12 6.19
CA THR A 95 13.30 -12.50 4.94
C THR A 95 13.54 -14.01 4.81
N PRO A 96 13.95 -14.77 5.86
CA PRO A 96 14.10 -16.23 5.74
C PRO A 96 12.82 -16.94 5.31
N LEU A 97 11.66 -16.49 5.78
CA LEU A 97 10.36 -17.03 5.36
C LEU A 97 10.08 -16.73 3.89
N TYR A 98 10.38 -15.52 3.45
CA TYR A 98 10.26 -15.14 2.03
C TYR A 98 11.15 -16.02 1.15
N SER A 99 12.41 -16.21 1.53
CA SER A 99 13.35 -17.08 0.81
C SER A 99 12.85 -18.54 0.73
N LEU A 100 12.26 -19.06 1.80
CA LEU A 100 11.66 -20.41 1.79
C LEU A 100 10.51 -20.52 0.77
N ILE A 101 9.65 -19.50 0.68
CA ILE A 101 8.56 -19.47 -0.31
C ILE A 101 9.12 -19.41 -1.73
N VAL A 102 10.15 -18.57 -1.96
CA VAL A 102 10.84 -18.50 -3.25
C VAL A 102 11.42 -19.85 -3.65
N GLU A 103 12.09 -20.56 -2.74
CA GLU A 103 12.67 -21.87 -3.02
C GLU A 103 11.58 -22.93 -3.30
N LYS A 104 10.43 -22.87 -2.61
CA LYS A 104 9.27 -23.72 -2.94
C LYS A 104 8.80 -23.48 -4.37
N ILE A 105 8.56 -22.22 -4.77
CA ILE A 105 8.14 -21.88 -6.14
C ILE A 105 9.21 -22.31 -7.16
N ARG A 106 10.48 -22.04 -6.86
CA ARG A 106 11.61 -22.44 -7.70
C ARG A 106 11.65 -23.94 -7.96
N ALA A 107 11.27 -24.77 -6.99
CA ALA A 107 11.26 -26.23 -7.12
C ALA A 107 10.21 -26.74 -8.15
N PHE A 108 9.11 -26.00 -8.33
CA PHE A 108 8.04 -26.30 -9.29
C PHE A 108 8.34 -25.82 -10.72
N LEU A 109 9.28 -24.90 -10.90
CA LEU A 109 9.58 -24.34 -12.22
C LEU A 109 10.44 -25.30 -13.09
N PRO A 110 10.15 -25.39 -14.40
CA PRO A 110 10.80 -26.35 -15.30
C PRO A 110 12.27 -26.02 -15.61
N LEU A 111 12.72 -24.80 -15.33
CA LEU A 111 14.07 -24.32 -15.65
C LEU A 111 15.14 -24.78 -14.64
N ARG A 112 14.75 -25.51 -13.59
CA ARG A 112 15.62 -25.89 -12.45
C ARG A 112 16.92 -26.60 -12.83
N LYS A 113 16.88 -27.47 -13.85
CA LYS A 113 18.04 -28.29 -14.27
C LYS A 113 18.92 -27.58 -15.32
N ARG A 114 18.33 -26.75 -16.18
CA ARG A 114 19.02 -26.13 -17.32
C ARG A 114 19.61 -24.77 -16.98
N LEU A 115 18.86 -23.93 -16.25
CA LEU A 115 19.24 -22.54 -15.95
C LEU A 115 18.90 -22.19 -14.49
N PRO A 116 19.67 -22.70 -13.51
CA PRO A 116 19.33 -22.59 -12.09
C PRO A 116 19.26 -21.14 -11.58
N LYS A 117 20.07 -20.23 -12.15
CA LYS A 117 20.07 -18.79 -11.81
C LYS A 117 18.81 -18.09 -12.32
N VAL A 118 18.45 -18.30 -13.59
CA VAL A 118 17.22 -17.75 -14.20
C VAL A 118 15.99 -18.27 -13.46
N ASN A 119 15.98 -19.56 -13.11
CA ASN A 119 14.90 -20.18 -12.37
C ASN A 119 14.64 -19.48 -11.02
N ARG A 120 15.70 -19.09 -10.30
CA ARG A 120 15.58 -18.34 -9.05
C ARG A 120 15.04 -16.93 -9.27
N ILE A 121 15.53 -16.22 -10.28
CA ILE A 121 15.06 -14.86 -10.62
C ILE A 121 13.55 -14.90 -10.92
N VAL A 122 13.11 -15.82 -11.77
CA VAL A 122 11.70 -15.99 -12.11
C VAL A 122 10.86 -16.29 -10.86
N ALA A 123 11.33 -17.18 -9.98
CA ALA A 123 10.63 -17.47 -8.73
C ALA A 123 10.48 -16.22 -7.83
N ILE A 124 11.53 -15.42 -7.68
CA ILE A 124 11.48 -14.15 -6.92
C ILE A 124 10.43 -13.20 -7.53
N PHE A 125 10.40 -13.05 -8.86
CA PHE A 125 9.42 -12.19 -9.52
C PHE A 125 7.98 -12.70 -9.36
N ILE A 126 7.75 -14.00 -9.49
CA ILE A 126 6.43 -14.60 -9.27
C ILE A 126 5.96 -14.32 -7.84
N VAL A 127 6.80 -14.61 -6.84
CA VAL A 127 6.47 -14.36 -5.44
C VAL A 127 6.25 -12.88 -5.19
N SER A 128 7.10 -12.01 -5.73
CA SER A 128 6.96 -10.55 -5.63
C SER A 128 5.62 -10.07 -6.20
N ILE A 129 5.25 -10.48 -7.43
CA ILE A 129 3.98 -10.08 -8.04
C ILE A 129 2.80 -10.60 -7.22
N LEU A 130 2.86 -11.86 -6.78
CA LEU A 130 1.80 -12.47 -5.99
C LEU A 130 1.55 -11.69 -4.70
N PHE A 131 2.59 -11.39 -3.93
CA PHE A 131 2.40 -10.66 -2.66
C PHE A 131 2.14 -9.17 -2.87
N ASN A 132 2.88 -8.50 -3.75
CA ASN A 132 2.81 -7.05 -3.91
C ASN A 132 1.59 -6.58 -4.70
N VAL A 133 1.09 -7.39 -5.64
CA VAL A 133 -0.09 -7.04 -6.43
C VAL A 133 -1.29 -7.76 -5.86
N VAL A 134 -1.35 -9.09 -6.00
CA VAL A 134 -2.54 -9.87 -5.65
C VAL A 134 -2.80 -9.79 -4.14
N GLY A 135 -1.77 -9.97 -3.32
CA GLY A 135 -1.87 -9.88 -1.87
C GLY A 135 -2.33 -8.51 -1.40
N THR A 136 -1.75 -7.44 -1.92
CA THR A 136 -2.11 -6.06 -1.54
C THR A 136 -3.54 -5.71 -1.91
N PHE A 137 -3.95 -5.94 -3.16
CA PHE A 137 -5.32 -5.66 -3.59
C PHE A 137 -6.32 -6.55 -2.86
N GLY A 138 -5.97 -7.83 -2.64
CA GLY A 138 -6.77 -8.74 -1.83
C GLY A 138 -6.96 -8.25 -0.40
N LEU A 139 -5.88 -7.80 0.26
CA LEU A 139 -5.95 -7.24 1.62
C LEU A 139 -6.77 -5.96 1.68
N ILE A 140 -6.65 -5.06 0.69
CA ILE A 140 -7.48 -3.85 0.63
C ILE A 140 -8.95 -4.21 0.43
N ALA A 141 -9.27 -5.13 -0.48
CA ALA A 141 -10.64 -5.55 -0.74
C ALA A 141 -11.27 -6.24 0.49
N LEU A 142 -10.52 -7.13 1.15
CA LEU A 142 -10.93 -7.76 2.40
C LEU A 142 -11.09 -6.72 3.51
N GLY A 143 -10.16 -5.78 3.62
CA GLY A 143 -10.21 -4.70 4.60
C GLY A 143 -11.40 -3.77 4.40
N ALA A 144 -11.68 -3.37 3.17
CA ALA A 144 -12.86 -2.58 2.82
C ALA A 144 -14.15 -3.34 3.13
N SER A 145 -14.20 -4.64 2.83
CA SER A 145 -15.35 -5.50 3.15
C SER A 145 -15.56 -5.62 4.66
N PHE A 146 -14.48 -5.81 5.42
CA PHE A 146 -14.52 -5.87 6.87
C PHE A 146 -14.94 -4.52 7.48
N ALA A 147 -14.43 -3.40 6.96
CA ALA A 147 -14.86 -2.06 7.35
C ALA A 147 -16.35 -1.84 7.07
N GLY A 148 -16.85 -2.36 5.94
CA GLY A 148 -18.27 -2.31 5.61
C GLY A 148 -19.14 -3.16 6.52
N LEU A 149 -18.68 -4.35 6.91
CA LEU A 149 -19.36 -5.18 7.93
C LEU A 149 -19.45 -4.45 9.27
N LEU A 150 -18.39 -3.76 9.69
CA LEU A 150 -18.36 -3.03 10.97
C LEU A 150 -19.18 -1.74 10.98
N THR A 151 -19.33 -1.08 9.82
CA THR A 151 -20.05 0.20 9.70
C THR A 151 -21.47 0.05 9.18
N GLY A 152 -21.84 -1.12 8.66
CA GLY A 152 -23.10 -1.34 7.95
C GLY A 152 -23.14 -0.72 6.54
N VAL A 153 -22.04 -0.14 6.07
CA VAL A 153 -21.95 0.49 4.76
C VAL A 153 -21.31 -0.50 3.77
N PRO A 154 -21.96 -0.86 2.65
CA PRO A 154 -21.38 -1.79 1.71
C PRO A 154 -20.09 -1.20 1.11
N PRO A 155 -19.02 -2.00 0.95
CA PRO A 155 -17.76 -1.51 0.38
C PRO A 155 -17.96 -0.99 -1.04
N VAL A 156 -18.77 -1.68 -1.84
CA VAL A 156 -19.18 -1.24 -3.17
C VAL A 156 -20.63 -0.76 -3.09
N PRO A 157 -20.93 0.50 -3.47
CA PRO A 157 -22.29 1.00 -3.40
C PRO A 157 -23.20 0.26 -4.41
N PRO A 158 -24.50 0.11 -4.11
CA PRO A 158 -25.45 -0.50 -5.05
C PRO A 158 -25.45 0.24 -6.39
N GLY A 159 -25.43 -0.50 -7.50
CA GLY A 159 -25.40 0.09 -8.84
C GLY A 159 -24.04 0.69 -9.24
N PHE A 160 -22.95 0.41 -8.52
CA PHE A 160 -21.64 0.94 -8.85
C PHE A 160 -21.19 0.57 -10.27
N SER A 161 -20.92 1.60 -11.07
CA SER A 161 -20.24 1.50 -12.36
C SER A 161 -18.92 2.24 -12.31
N PHE A 162 -17.83 1.53 -12.58
CA PHE A 162 -16.49 2.13 -12.56
C PHE A 162 -16.32 3.24 -13.61
N GLY A 163 -16.95 3.09 -14.77
CA GLY A 163 -16.91 4.10 -15.84
C GLY A 163 -17.57 5.41 -15.43
N GLU A 164 -18.74 5.32 -14.80
CA GLU A 164 -19.50 6.46 -14.30
C GLU A 164 -18.82 7.10 -13.09
N TRP A 165 -18.35 6.29 -12.14
CA TRP A 165 -17.59 6.77 -11.00
C TRP A 165 -16.36 7.57 -11.43
N ARG A 166 -15.57 7.03 -12.38
CA ARG A 166 -14.40 7.73 -12.92
C ARG A 166 -14.80 9.02 -13.65
N ALA A 167 -15.92 9.01 -14.37
CA ALA A 167 -16.43 10.20 -15.05
C ALA A 167 -16.85 11.29 -14.04
N ALA A 168 -17.47 10.89 -12.92
CA ALA A 168 -17.90 11.78 -11.85
C ALA A 168 -16.73 12.33 -11.00
N GLU A 169 -15.67 11.54 -10.82
CA GLU A 169 -14.46 11.94 -10.08
C GLU A 169 -13.43 12.67 -10.93
N LYS A 170 -13.72 12.93 -12.23
CA LYS A 170 -12.86 13.80 -13.02
C LYS A 170 -12.69 15.11 -12.24
N PRO A 171 -11.44 15.57 -12.01
CA PRO A 171 -11.26 16.88 -11.44
C PRO A 171 -12.07 17.83 -12.31
N LEU A 172 -13.02 18.55 -11.70
CA LEU A 172 -13.65 19.69 -12.37
C LEU A 172 -12.50 20.43 -13.02
N ASP A 173 -12.53 20.47 -14.36
CA ASP A 173 -11.45 21.05 -15.13
C ASP A 173 -11.44 22.52 -14.71
N VAL A 174 -10.61 22.83 -13.73
CA VAL A 174 -10.58 24.12 -13.05
C VAL A 174 -10.37 25.19 -14.11
N MET A 175 -9.62 24.87 -15.16
CA MET A 175 -9.42 25.71 -16.34
C MET A 175 -10.69 25.91 -17.15
N ARG A 176 -11.58 24.92 -17.25
CA ARG A 176 -12.86 25.02 -17.94
C ARG A 176 -13.88 25.84 -17.14
N GLN A 177 -13.91 25.67 -15.81
CA GLN A 177 -14.72 26.51 -14.93
C GLN A 177 -14.21 27.95 -14.89
N LEU A 178 -12.90 28.17 -14.75
CA LEU A 178 -12.28 29.49 -14.83
C LEU A 178 -12.52 30.15 -16.18
N LYS A 179 -12.45 29.40 -17.29
CA LYS A 179 -12.80 29.92 -18.62
C LYS A 179 -14.29 30.28 -18.73
N ALA A 180 -15.19 29.50 -18.14
CA ALA A 180 -16.61 29.80 -18.11
C ALA A 180 -16.89 31.07 -17.28
N MET A 181 -16.32 31.17 -16.08
CA MET A 181 -16.42 32.34 -15.21
C MET A 181 -15.80 33.59 -15.82
N ALA A 182 -14.64 33.46 -16.49
CA ALA A 182 -14.02 34.58 -17.19
C ALA A 182 -14.83 35.05 -18.41
N LYS A 183 -15.53 34.13 -19.08
CA LYS A 183 -16.44 34.45 -20.18
C LYS A 183 -17.70 35.16 -19.69
N GLU A 184 -18.26 34.71 -18.57
CA GLU A 184 -19.43 35.30 -17.91
C GLU A 184 -19.10 36.71 -17.35
N ALA A 185 -17.95 36.87 -16.70
CA ALA A 185 -17.46 38.17 -16.24
C ALA A 185 -17.21 39.17 -17.38
N LYS A 186 -16.71 38.70 -18.54
CA LYS A 186 -16.57 39.53 -19.73
C LYS A 186 -17.91 39.89 -20.37
N GLY A 187 -18.90 39.01 -20.30
CA GLY A 187 -20.26 39.29 -20.76
C GLY A 187 -20.99 40.32 -19.89
N LEU A 188 -20.76 40.30 -18.59
CA LEU A 188 -21.29 41.29 -17.63
C LEU A 188 -20.62 42.67 -17.76
N ALA A 189 -19.37 42.72 -18.19
CA ALA A 189 -18.64 43.99 -18.42
C ALA A 189 -18.93 44.61 -19.80
N ALA A 190 -19.68 43.92 -20.67
CA ALA A 190 -20.02 44.37 -22.02
C ALA A 190 -21.49 44.83 -22.17
N ASN A 191 -22.26 44.79 -21.08
CA ASN A 191 -23.60 45.38 -20.93
C ASN A 191 -23.54 46.53 -19.93
#